data_AF-A0A1L7V538-F1
#
_entry.id   AF-A0A1L7V538-F1
#
_cell.length_a   1.000
_cell.length_b   1.000
_cell.length_c   1.000
_cell.angle_alpha   90.00
_cell.angle_beta   90.00
_cell.angle_gamma   90.00
#
_symmetry.space_group_name_H-M   'P 1'
#
loop_
_entity.id
_entity.type
_entity.pdbx_description
1 polymer ?
#
loop_
_entity_poly.entity_id
_entity_poly.type
_entity_poly.pdbx_seq_one_letter_code
_entity_poly.pdbx_strand_id
1 'polypeptide(L)'
;MSSSGSSFTSSSLGRPPTYGRTYVSPVDSTWTPTSGISTISAPTTEGSGTGTSVLDLGPPGFQATIILFQDTPDERVVYLGPWEVVGSEQRRVLWQGSYQNELLEHFLPSDTPSDIYPHTLHSRHRPYYDPSDMERYLTFQEPHRIRYTTDEGVCIHDQYVTIRYEFTTVESSIQFQGDLRRKDLVDFYDIDVVWTNVHGRTDGFGKVKGIGAIQRLKLWRDRYTTFHSLSVCANKTDGQYREYDVHSFDGELRGRDDRAKHLRLNASGRRHTSGDDQHSHRRFSLPHRMRSRTRTNDSSEPRSLQQPTLDIRYLAIQFTERQAYRRFIETWLYCHSSDREFNGIPFPPNHFELPSPQILPGHSPDLPVSGWPNHMLESVPEPSDAAEATP
;
A
#
# COMPACT_ATOMS: atom_id res chain seq x y z
N MET A 1 -40.05 0.91 -33.01
CA MET A 1 -40.17 0.86 -31.54
C MET A 1 -39.05 1.70 -30.98
N SER A 2 -39.44 2.81 -30.36
CA SER A 2 -38.56 3.89 -29.90
C SER A 2 -38.03 3.57 -28.50
N SER A 3 -36.75 3.81 -28.26
CA SER A 3 -36.18 3.93 -26.92
C SER A 3 -35.53 5.30 -26.79
N SER A 4 -36.15 6.14 -25.97
CA SER A 4 -35.77 7.52 -25.71
C SER A 4 -34.48 7.57 -24.89
N GLY A 5 -33.50 8.31 -25.39
CA GLY A 5 -32.35 8.76 -24.61
C GLY A 5 -32.69 10.02 -23.81
N SER A 6 -32.12 10.14 -22.62
CA SER A 6 -32.07 11.41 -21.88
C SER A 6 -30.62 11.83 -21.72
N SER A 7 -30.24 12.81 -22.54
CA SER A 7 -28.98 13.53 -22.51
C SER A 7 -29.00 14.58 -21.40
N PHE A 8 -27.96 14.68 -20.58
CA PHE A 8 -27.76 15.80 -19.68
C PHE A 8 -27.00 16.91 -20.42
N THR A 9 -27.72 17.98 -20.78
CA THR A 9 -27.14 19.24 -21.24
C THR A 9 -26.80 20.11 -20.04
N SER A 10 -25.51 20.40 -19.87
CA SER A 10 -25.02 21.41 -18.92
C SER A 10 -25.04 22.77 -19.60
N SER A 11 -25.64 23.78 -18.98
CA SER A 11 -25.54 25.18 -19.38
C SER A 11 -25.20 26.03 -18.17
N SER A 12 -24.30 26.97 -18.43
CA SER A 12 -23.56 27.80 -17.50
C SER A 12 -24.28 29.12 -17.15
N LEU A 13 -23.76 29.76 -16.09
CA LEU A 13 -23.78 31.19 -15.73
C LEU A 13 -24.65 31.59 -14.53
N GLY A 14 -24.04 32.34 -13.60
CA GLY A 14 -24.74 33.23 -12.68
C GLY A 14 -24.14 33.27 -11.27
N ARG A 15 -23.54 34.41 -10.91
CA ARG A 15 -22.88 34.74 -9.62
C ARG A 15 -23.87 34.91 -8.42
N PRO A 16 -23.38 35.09 -7.17
CA PRO A 16 -24.04 34.68 -5.92
C PRO A 16 -24.87 35.79 -5.25
N PRO A 17 -25.52 35.50 -4.11
CA PRO A 17 -25.79 36.52 -3.11
C PRO A 17 -25.11 36.23 -1.77
N THR A 18 -24.38 37.25 -1.33
CA THR A 18 -24.05 37.61 0.05
C THR A 18 -25.32 37.80 0.89
N TYR A 19 -25.36 37.21 2.08
CA TYR A 19 -26.12 37.73 3.21
C TYR A 19 -25.27 37.64 4.48
N GLY A 20 -24.85 38.80 4.97
CA GLY A 20 -24.40 38.97 6.34
C GLY A 20 -25.59 39.23 7.25
N ARG A 21 -25.57 38.65 8.45
CA ARG A 21 -26.17 39.26 9.64
C ARG A 21 -25.56 38.71 10.92
N THR A 22 -24.81 39.58 11.57
CA THR A 22 -24.47 39.62 12.98
C THR A 22 -25.73 39.67 13.84
N TYR A 23 -25.81 38.93 14.95
CA TYR A 23 -26.37 39.34 16.26
C TYR A 23 -26.03 38.24 17.29
N VAL A 24 -25.02 38.47 18.14
CA VAL A 24 -25.09 38.80 19.59
C VAL A 24 -25.38 37.60 20.51
N SER A 25 -24.34 37.15 21.22
CA SER A 25 -24.43 36.36 22.46
C SER A 25 -24.92 37.22 23.62
N PRO A 26 -25.54 36.59 24.64
CA PRO A 26 -25.31 36.99 26.03
C PRO A 26 -24.52 35.92 26.78
N VAL A 27 -23.64 36.43 27.63
CA VAL A 27 -22.69 35.75 28.50
C VAL A 27 -23.34 35.44 29.85
N ASP A 28 -22.87 34.32 30.44
CA ASP A 28 -22.88 33.91 31.86
C ASP A 28 -24.18 33.63 32.60
N SER A 29 -24.27 32.41 33.16
CA SER A 29 -24.46 32.23 34.61
C SER A 29 -24.10 30.80 35.05
N THR A 30 -23.05 30.76 35.87
CA THR A 30 -22.48 29.66 36.67
C THR A 30 -23.51 29.01 37.61
N TRP A 31 -23.52 27.67 37.73
CA TRP A 31 -23.58 26.84 38.97
C TRP A 31 -24.26 25.47 38.79
N THR A 32 -23.53 24.40 39.12
CA THR A 32 -24.02 23.09 39.61
C THR A 32 -24.14 23.14 41.14
N PRO A 33 -25.06 22.43 41.85
CA PRO A 33 -24.86 20.99 42.08
C PRO A 33 -26.10 20.09 42.35
N THR A 34 -25.85 18.78 42.26
CA THR A 34 -26.44 17.63 43.01
C THR A 34 -27.87 17.12 42.75
N SER A 35 -27.89 15.86 42.30
CA SER A 35 -28.64 14.71 42.84
C SER A 35 -30.16 14.78 43.00
N GLY A 36 -30.87 13.98 42.20
CA GLY A 36 -32.26 13.60 42.44
C GLY A 36 -32.65 12.39 41.60
N ILE A 37 -32.62 11.21 42.21
CA ILE A 37 -33.23 9.99 41.67
C ILE A 37 -34.72 10.27 41.42
N SER A 38 -35.21 9.99 40.23
CA SER A 38 -36.65 9.86 39.97
C SER A 38 -36.87 8.80 38.90
N THR A 39 -37.26 7.63 39.39
CA THR A 39 -37.94 6.56 38.68
C THR A 39 -39.21 7.11 38.04
N ILE A 40 -39.22 7.23 36.71
CA ILE A 40 -40.45 7.39 35.94
C ILE A 40 -40.45 6.31 34.87
N SER A 41 -41.20 5.25 35.17
CA SER A 41 -41.70 4.30 34.18
C SER A 41 -42.77 4.99 33.35
N ALA A 42 -42.69 4.90 32.02
CA ALA A 42 -43.69 5.37 31.07
C ALA A 42 -43.65 4.44 29.82
N PRO A 43 -44.74 4.30 29.06
CA PRO A 43 -45.37 3.02 28.77
C PRO A 43 -44.91 2.41 27.45
N THR A 44 -45.13 1.10 27.33
CA THR A 44 -45.11 0.36 26.06
C THR A 44 -46.01 1.05 25.03
N THR A 45 -45.43 1.52 23.94
CA THR A 45 -46.16 1.82 22.70
C THR A 45 -45.30 1.31 21.55
N GLU A 46 -45.77 0.24 20.92
CA GLU A 46 -45.26 -0.25 19.65
C GLU A 46 -45.30 0.89 18.63
N GLY A 47 -44.13 1.32 18.20
CA GLY A 47 -43.95 2.38 17.22
C GLY A 47 -42.58 2.23 16.60
N SER A 48 -42.58 1.88 15.31
CA SER A 48 -41.43 1.72 14.42
C SER A 48 -40.21 2.55 14.85
N GLY A 49 -39.26 1.88 15.49
CA GLY A 49 -38.01 2.48 15.88
C GLY A 49 -37.16 2.73 14.65
N THR A 50 -37.15 3.96 14.13
CA THR A 50 -35.93 4.50 13.55
C THR A 50 -34.95 4.68 14.71
N GLY A 51 -34.35 3.57 15.14
CA GLY A 51 -33.30 3.59 16.15
C GLY A 51 -32.18 4.46 15.63
N THR A 52 -31.95 5.59 16.29
CA THR A 52 -30.66 6.26 16.22
C THR A 52 -29.64 5.21 16.61
N SER A 53 -28.88 4.69 15.65
CA SER A 53 -27.84 3.70 15.92
C SER A 53 -26.95 4.27 17.01
N VAL A 54 -26.95 3.65 18.18
CA VAL A 54 -25.99 3.97 19.23
C VAL A 54 -24.62 3.93 18.55
N LEU A 55 -23.86 5.01 18.67
CA LEU A 55 -22.53 5.11 18.06
C LEU A 55 -21.66 4.01 18.66
N ASP A 56 -21.50 2.91 17.93
CA ASP A 56 -20.67 1.81 18.34
C ASP A 56 -19.22 2.20 18.11
N LEU A 57 -18.54 2.57 19.20
CA LEU A 57 -17.15 3.00 19.19
C LEU A 57 -16.18 1.81 19.22
N GLY A 58 -16.70 0.60 19.33
CA GLY A 58 -15.90 -0.59 19.56
C GLY A 58 -15.28 -0.66 20.97
N PRO A 59 -14.76 -1.84 21.34
CA PRO A 59 -14.04 -2.05 22.59
C PRO A 59 -12.68 -1.35 22.55
N PRO A 60 -12.10 -0.92 23.69
CA PRO A 60 -10.82 -0.24 23.69
C PRO A 60 -9.70 -1.14 23.15
N GLY A 61 -8.83 -0.58 22.31
CA GLY A 61 -7.60 -1.24 21.86
C GLY A 61 -7.73 -2.11 20.61
N PHE A 62 -8.91 -2.20 19.98
CA PHE A 62 -9.04 -2.81 18.67
C PHE A 62 -8.27 -2.04 17.58
N GLN A 63 -7.79 -2.76 16.58
CA GLN A 63 -6.98 -2.25 15.48
C GLN A 63 -7.73 -2.26 14.15
N ALA A 64 -8.66 -3.20 13.97
CA ALA A 64 -9.47 -3.30 12.76
C ALA A 64 -10.85 -3.90 13.04
N THR A 65 -11.75 -3.79 12.06
CA THR A 65 -13.03 -4.50 12.05
C THR A 65 -13.20 -5.30 10.77
N ILE A 66 -14.01 -6.35 10.85
CA ILE A 66 -14.53 -7.10 9.70
C ILE A 66 -16.00 -7.42 9.94
N ILE A 67 -16.79 -7.43 8.88
CA ILE A 67 -18.20 -7.82 8.94
C ILE A 67 -18.32 -9.27 8.47
N LEU A 68 -18.84 -10.14 9.33
CA LEU A 68 -19.21 -11.52 9.01
C LEU A 68 -20.71 -11.60 8.73
N PHE A 69 -21.12 -12.60 7.93
CA PHE A 69 -22.52 -12.84 7.56
C PHE A 69 -23.23 -11.62 6.96
N GLN A 70 -22.46 -10.82 6.20
CA GLN A 70 -22.94 -9.60 5.56
C GLN A 70 -24.23 -9.86 4.77
N ASP A 71 -25.18 -8.92 4.87
CA ASP A 71 -26.49 -8.98 4.23
C ASP A 71 -27.38 -10.16 4.70
N THR A 72 -27.13 -10.71 5.88
CA THR A 72 -27.98 -11.73 6.51
C THR A 72 -28.49 -11.25 7.88
N PRO A 73 -29.54 -11.88 8.44
CA PRO A 73 -30.02 -11.58 9.80
C PRO A 73 -28.96 -11.80 10.89
N ASP A 74 -27.92 -12.58 10.60
CA ASP A 74 -26.82 -12.91 11.52
C ASP A 74 -25.59 -12.01 11.31
N GLU A 75 -25.73 -10.90 10.58
CA GLU A 75 -24.63 -9.95 10.32
C GLU A 75 -23.96 -9.52 11.63
N ARG A 76 -22.63 -9.63 11.66
CA ARG A 76 -21.83 -9.39 12.86
C ARG A 76 -20.60 -8.59 12.54
N VAL A 77 -20.42 -7.47 13.22
CA VAL A 77 -19.15 -6.75 13.27
C VAL A 77 -18.25 -7.46 14.27
N VAL A 78 -17.07 -7.89 13.82
CA VAL A 78 -16.03 -8.45 14.67
C VAL A 78 -14.93 -7.41 14.85
N TYR A 79 -14.65 -7.07 16.11
CA TYR A 79 -13.58 -6.16 16.49
C TYR A 79 -12.28 -6.94 16.67
N LEU A 80 -11.27 -6.59 15.90
CA LEU A 80 -10.00 -7.29 15.79
C LEU A 80 -8.92 -6.50 16.52
N GLY A 81 -8.26 -7.15 17.48
CA GLY A 81 -7.09 -6.65 18.19
C GLY A 81 -5.80 -6.94 17.43
N PRO A 82 -4.69 -7.23 18.13
CA PRO A 82 -3.41 -7.59 17.52
C PRO A 82 -3.51 -8.80 16.58
N TRP A 83 -2.66 -8.79 15.54
CA TRP A 83 -2.53 -9.90 14.62
C TRP A 83 -1.17 -10.59 14.72
N GLU A 84 -1.12 -11.85 14.28
CA GLU A 84 0.10 -12.59 14.02
C GLU A 84 -0.03 -13.33 12.68
N VAL A 85 0.99 -13.26 11.83
CA VAL A 85 1.02 -14.03 10.58
C VAL A 85 1.83 -15.30 10.80
N VAL A 86 1.15 -16.45 10.78
CA VAL A 86 1.74 -17.76 11.11
C VAL A 86 1.72 -18.72 9.93
N GLY A 87 2.53 -19.78 10.03
CA GLY A 87 2.65 -20.84 9.04
C GLY A 87 3.68 -20.53 7.95
N SER A 88 4.34 -21.59 7.47
CA SER A 88 5.17 -21.58 6.26
C SER A 88 4.45 -22.21 5.07
N GLU A 89 3.70 -23.28 5.35
CA GLU A 89 2.74 -23.92 4.46
C GLU A 89 1.34 -23.68 5.06
N GLN A 90 0.38 -23.23 4.25
CA GLN A 90 -0.93 -22.71 4.69
C GLN A 90 -0.83 -21.47 5.58
N ARG A 91 -0.18 -20.43 5.05
CA ARG A 91 -0.07 -19.15 5.76
C ARG A 91 -1.44 -18.62 6.17
N ARG A 92 -1.54 -18.13 7.40
CA ARG A 92 -2.77 -17.51 7.92
C ARG A 92 -2.46 -16.36 8.86
N VAL A 93 -3.39 -15.42 8.93
CA VAL A 93 -3.39 -14.38 9.97
C VAL A 93 -4.25 -14.87 11.12
N LEU A 94 -3.71 -14.80 12.32
CA LEU A 94 -4.45 -14.95 13.57
C LEU A 94 -4.75 -13.55 14.08
N TRP A 95 -6.04 -13.22 14.17
CA TRP A 95 -6.51 -12.01 14.81
C TRP A 95 -7.04 -12.36 16.19
N GLN A 96 -6.49 -11.72 17.21
CA GLN A 96 -7.10 -11.74 18.53
C GLN A 96 -8.43 -10.99 18.45
N GLY A 97 -9.55 -11.63 18.78
CA GLY A 97 -10.82 -10.94 18.90
C GLY A 97 -10.83 -10.02 20.13
N SER A 98 -11.78 -9.11 20.17
CA SER A 98 -11.82 -8.11 21.26
C SER A 98 -12.37 -8.65 22.57
N TYR A 99 -13.13 -9.75 22.53
CA TYR A 99 -13.50 -10.48 23.73
C TYR A 99 -12.45 -11.55 24.04
N GLN A 100 -12.25 -11.81 25.32
CA GLN A 100 -11.26 -12.78 25.79
C GLN A 100 -11.52 -14.15 25.16
N ASN A 101 -10.50 -14.75 24.56
CA ASN A 101 -10.51 -16.04 23.86
C ASN A 101 -11.19 -16.07 22.46
N GLU A 102 -11.69 -14.95 21.94
CA GLU A 102 -12.12 -14.90 20.55
C GLU A 102 -10.93 -14.96 19.59
N LEU A 103 -11.10 -15.70 18.49
CA LEU A 103 -10.06 -15.88 17.48
C LEU A 103 -10.67 -15.83 16.09
N LEU A 104 -10.09 -14.99 15.23
CA LEU A 104 -10.36 -15.01 13.80
C LEU A 104 -9.11 -15.47 13.05
N GLU A 105 -9.22 -16.58 12.32
CA GLU A 105 -8.20 -17.07 11.41
C GLU A 105 -8.53 -16.65 9.98
N HIS A 106 -7.64 -15.91 9.34
CA HIS A 106 -7.72 -15.57 7.92
C HIS A 106 -6.68 -16.37 7.14
N PHE A 107 -7.13 -17.37 6.39
CA PHE A 107 -6.26 -18.20 5.55
C PHE A 107 -5.89 -17.45 4.26
N LEU A 108 -4.60 -17.30 4.01
CA LEU A 108 -4.09 -16.61 2.84
C LEU A 108 -4.13 -17.54 1.60
N PRO A 109 -4.38 -17.00 0.39
CA PRO A 109 -4.50 -17.80 -0.83
C PRO A 109 -3.16 -18.34 -1.36
N SER A 110 -2.03 -17.78 -0.90
CA SER A 110 -0.68 -18.21 -1.30
C SER A 110 0.25 -18.29 -0.09
N ASP A 111 1.11 -19.31 -0.10
CA ASP A 111 2.20 -19.45 0.84
C ASP A 111 3.38 -18.51 0.53
N THR A 112 3.42 -17.96 -0.69
CA THR A 112 4.45 -17.02 -1.12
C THR A 112 4.02 -15.58 -0.78
N PRO A 113 4.73 -14.88 0.13
CA PRO A 113 4.33 -13.54 0.57
C PRO A 113 4.19 -12.50 -0.54
N SER A 114 5.06 -12.56 -1.55
CA SER A 114 5.03 -11.65 -2.70
C SER A 114 3.75 -11.77 -3.55
N ASP A 115 3.06 -12.91 -3.50
CA ASP A 115 1.82 -13.13 -4.27
C ASP A 115 0.57 -12.58 -3.56
N ILE A 116 0.71 -12.06 -2.33
CA ILE A 116 -0.41 -11.50 -1.57
C ILE A 116 -0.52 -10.01 -1.85
N TYR A 117 -1.65 -9.58 -2.42
CA TYR A 117 -1.88 -8.19 -2.81
C TYR A 117 -3.06 -7.55 -2.06
N PRO A 118 -2.82 -6.92 -0.89
CA PRO A 118 -3.80 -6.06 -0.26
C PRO A 118 -4.20 -4.90 -1.16
N HIS A 119 -5.49 -4.71 -1.35
CA HIS A 119 -6.07 -3.68 -2.19
C HIS A 119 -6.66 -2.54 -1.36
N THR A 120 -6.24 -1.33 -1.68
CA THR A 120 -6.80 -0.09 -1.16
C THR A 120 -7.25 0.78 -2.32
N LEU A 121 -8.33 1.53 -2.10
CA LEU A 121 -8.98 2.30 -3.15
C LEU A 121 -8.31 3.67 -3.33
N HIS A 122 -8.47 4.25 -4.52
CA HIS A 122 -8.05 5.62 -4.80
C HIS A 122 -8.87 6.65 -3.99
N SER A 123 -8.28 7.78 -3.59
CA SER A 123 -8.98 8.90 -2.91
C SER A 123 -10.24 9.44 -3.60
N ARG A 124 -10.43 9.23 -4.92
CA ARG A 124 -11.65 9.65 -5.63
C ARG A 124 -12.91 8.95 -5.11
N HIS A 125 -12.75 7.82 -4.43
CA HIS A 125 -13.85 7.15 -3.74
C HIS A 125 -14.32 7.92 -2.49
N ARG A 126 -13.49 8.82 -1.95
CA ARG A 126 -13.79 9.71 -0.81
C ARG A 126 -13.14 11.09 -1.00
N PRO A 127 -13.65 11.92 -1.92
CA PRO A 127 -12.97 13.15 -2.38
C PRO A 127 -12.84 14.27 -1.35
N TYR A 128 -13.46 14.13 -0.17
CA TYR A 128 -13.46 15.13 0.90
C TYR A 128 -12.66 14.69 2.14
N TYR A 129 -11.93 13.58 2.04
CA TYR A 129 -11.08 13.04 3.11
C TYR A 129 -9.61 13.13 2.73
N ASP A 130 -8.73 12.93 3.70
CA ASP A 130 -7.30 12.81 3.43
C ASP A 130 -7.09 11.59 2.48
N PRO A 131 -6.34 11.72 1.37
CA PRO A 131 -6.04 10.59 0.49
C PRO A 131 -5.46 9.36 1.19
N SER A 132 -4.74 9.57 2.30
CA SER A 132 -4.16 8.52 3.14
C SER A 132 -5.21 7.73 3.93
N ASP A 133 -6.37 8.32 4.26
CA ASP A 133 -7.45 7.62 4.99
C ASP A 133 -7.98 6.41 4.21
N MET A 134 -7.86 6.43 2.88
CA MET A 134 -8.22 5.29 2.05
C MET A 134 -7.36 4.04 2.32
N GLU A 135 -6.17 4.18 2.92
CA GLU A 135 -5.36 3.03 3.33
C GLU A 135 -5.96 2.27 4.51
N ARG A 136 -6.87 2.88 5.29
CA ARG A 136 -7.57 2.17 6.38
C ARG A 136 -8.52 1.09 5.86
N TYR A 137 -8.93 1.18 4.60
CA TYR A 137 -9.92 0.29 3.97
C TYR A 137 -9.23 -0.72 3.09
N LEU A 138 -8.99 -1.91 3.64
CA LEU A 138 -8.23 -2.96 2.99
C LEU A 138 -9.16 -4.08 2.51
N THR A 139 -8.99 -4.45 1.26
CA THR A 139 -9.72 -5.54 0.61
C THR A 139 -8.78 -6.48 -0.13
N PHE A 140 -9.31 -7.59 -0.62
CA PHE A 140 -8.61 -8.49 -1.53
C PHE A 140 -9.47 -8.76 -2.75
N GLN A 141 -8.85 -9.03 -3.89
CA GLN A 141 -9.58 -9.24 -5.15
C GLN A 141 -10.37 -10.54 -5.16
N GLU A 142 -9.85 -11.55 -4.46
CA GLU A 142 -10.44 -12.88 -4.39
C GLU A 142 -10.99 -13.14 -2.98
N PRO A 143 -12.08 -13.92 -2.85
CA PRO A 143 -12.56 -14.36 -1.55
C PRO A 143 -11.53 -15.22 -0.84
N HIS A 144 -11.38 -15.02 0.47
CA HIS A 144 -10.48 -15.80 1.31
C HIS A 144 -11.27 -16.59 2.35
N ARG A 145 -10.71 -17.71 2.80
CA ARG A 145 -11.32 -18.50 3.87
C ARG A 145 -11.09 -17.81 5.21
N ILE A 146 -12.16 -17.56 5.94
CA ILE A 146 -12.16 -17.04 7.30
C ILE A 146 -12.75 -18.11 8.21
N ARG A 147 -12.07 -18.37 9.32
CA ARG A 147 -12.64 -19.09 10.46
C ARG A 147 -12.78 -18.14 11.63
N TYR A 148 -13.93 -18.13 12.28
CA TYR A 148 -14.14 -17.36 13.50
C TYR A 148 -14.68 -18.26 14.61
N THR A 149 -13.97 -18.21 15.73
CA THR A 149 -14.24 -18.94 16.96
C THR A 149 -14.59 -17.94 18.05
N THR A 150 -15.73 -18.14 18.70
CA THR A 150 -16.21 -17.28 19.79
C THR A 150 -15.37 -17.46 21.07
N ASP A 151 -15.62 -16.61 22.06
CA ASP A 151 -15.06 -16.68 23.41
C ASP A 151 -15.33 -18.02 24.11
N GLU A 152 -16.46 -18.66 23.80
CA GLU A 152 -16.82 -20.01 24.26
C GLU A 152 -16.02 -21.13 23.58
N GLY A 153 -15.17 -20.80 22.59
CA GLY A 153 -14.41 -21.78 21.82
C GLY A 153 -15.22 -22.45 20.70
N VAL A 154 -16.40 -21.92 20.36
CA VAL A 154 -17.28 -22.49 19.32
C VAL A 154 -16.98 -21.83 17.97
N CYS A 155 -16.67 -22.64 16.95
CA CYS A 155 -16.51 -22.17 15.59
C CYS A 155 -17.89 -21.91 14.95
N ILE A 156 -18.24 -20.64 14.77
CA ILE A 156 -19.54 -20.24 14.19
C ILE A 156 -19.44 -19.81 12.72
N HIS A 157 -18.22 -19.55 12.22
CA HIS A 157 -17.98 -19.19 10.82
C HIS A 157 -16.75 -19.94 10.31
N ASP A 158 -16.85 -20.64 9.17
CA ASP A 158 -15.72 -21.24 8.46
C ASP A 158 -16.06 -21.29 6.96
N GLN A 159 -15.89 -20.16 6.27
CA GLN A 159 -16.33 -19.98 4.88
C GLN A 159 -15.38 -19.08 4.08
N TYR A 160 -15.48 -19.16 2.75
CA TYR A 160 -14.84 -18.21 1.85
C TYR A 160 -15.69 -16.94 1.72
N VAL A 161 -15.14 -15.80 2.08
CA VAL A 161 -15.83 -14.50 2.04
C VAL A 161 -14.96 -13.42 1.40
N THR A 162 -15.59 -12.38 0.88
CA THR A 162 -14.84 -11.20 0.41
C THR A 162 -14.34 -10.45 1.64
N ILE A 163 -13.03 -10.33 1.77
CA ILE A 163 -12.40 -9.70 2.93
C ILE A 163 -12.47 -8.19 2.80
N ARG A 164 -12.97 -7.53 3.84
CA ARG A 164 -13.06 -6.08 3.98
C ARG A 164 -12.69 -5.71 5.40
N TYR A 165 -11.45 -5.27 5.59
CA TYR A 165 -10.98 -4.72 6.86
C TYR A 165 -11.13 -3.20 6.86
N GLU A 166 -11.61 -2.67 7.98
CA GLU A 166 -11.55 -1.25 8.30
C GLU A 166 -10.66 -1.06 9.53
N PHE A 167 -9.46 -0.50 9.31
CA PHE A 167 -8.48 -0.22 10.34
C PHE A 167 -8.78 1.10 11.06
N THR A 168 -8.47 1.14 12.34
CA THR A 168 -8.61 2.36 13.15
C THR A 168 -7.59 3.42 12.75
N THR A 169 -6.39 3.02 12.31
CA THR A 169 -5.31 3.91 11.89
C THR A 169 -4.71 3.52 10.54
N VAL A 170 -4.08 4.48 9.85
CA VAL A 170 -3.37 4.21 8.60
C VAL A 170 -2.12 3.37 8.86
N GLU A 171 -1.41 3.68 9.94
CA GLU A 171 -0.16 3.03 10.33
C GLU A 171 -0.34 1.53 10.59
N SER A 172 -1.43 1.14 11.27
CA SER A 172 -1.73 -0.27 11.52
C SER A 172 -2.05 -1.04 10.23
N SER A 173 -2.81 -0.43 9.32
CA SER A 173 -3.05 -1.00 7.99
C SER A 173 -1.74 -1.18 7.22
N ILE A 174 -0.86 -0.18 7.24
CA ILE A 174 0.45 -0.25 6.56
C ILE A 174 1.30 -1.39 7.13
N GLN A 175 1.38 -1.51 8.45
CA GLN A 175 2.13 -2.56 9.11
C GLN A 175 1.55 -3.95 8.76
N PHE A 176 0.23 -4.10 8.85
CA PHE A 176 -0.46 -5.34 8.52
C PHE A 176 -0.18 -5.78 7.08
N GLN A 177 -0.32 -4.85 6.12
CA GLN A 177 0.00 -5.12 4.72
C GLN A 177 1.45 -5.58 4.53
N GLY A 178 2.37 -4.95 5.27
CA GLY A 178 3.78 -5.30 5.23
C GLY A 178 4.07 -6.69 5.77
N ASP A 179 3.42 -7.06 6.88
CA ASP A 179 3.58 -8.38 7.50
C ASP A 179 3.01 -9.51 6.63
N LEU A 180 1.89 -9.26 5.96
CA LEU A 180 1.34 -10.19 4.96
C LEU A 180 2.34 -10.48 3.84
N ARG A 181 2.98 -9.42 3.33
CA ARG A 181 3.87 -9.47 2.17
C ARG A 181 5.34 -9.76 2.52
N ARG A 182 5.72 -9.69 3.80
CA ARG A 182 7.12 -9.60 4.25
C ARG A 182 7.89 -8.47 3.55
N LYS A 183 7.22 -7.34 3.36
CA LYS A 183 7.77 -6.12 2.73
C LYS A 183 7.42 -4.91 3.58
N ASP A 184 8.22 -3.86 3.49
CA ASP A 184 7.85 -2.57 4.04
C ASP A 184 7.21 -1.73 2.94
N LEU A 185 6.03 -1.17 3.20
CA LEU A 185 5.44 -0.20 2.29
C LEU A 185 6.20 1.11 2.45
N VAL A 186 7.02 1.45 1.45
CA VAL A 186 7.78 2.69 1.43
C VAL A 186 6.85 3.86 1.18
N ASP A 187 5.96 3.71 0.19
CA ASP A 187 5.02 4.75 -0.16
C ASP A 187 3.86 4.23 -1.03
N PHE A 188 2.78 5.01 -1.13
CA PHE A 188 1.65 4.79 -2.02
C PHE A 188 1.24 6.09 -2.73
N TYR A 189 0.70 5.97 -3.94
CA TYR A 189 0.37 7.09 -4.80
C TYR A 189 -0.94 6.88 -5.52
N ASP A 190 -1.77 7.90 -5.55
CA ASP A 190 -2.94 7.94 -6.40
C ASP A 190 -2.57 8.29 -7.84
N ILE A 191 -2.95 7.40 -8.74
CA ILE A 191 -2.64 7.49 -10.16
C ILE A 191 -3.91 7.56 -10.99
N ASP A 192 -3.92 8.50 -11.93
CA ASP A 192 -5.00 8.66 -12.90
C ASP A 192 -4.99 7.51 -13.90
N VAL A 193 -3.80 7.19 -14.43
CA VAL A 193 -3.60 6.10 -15.39
C VAL A 193 -2.14 5.63 -15.37
N VAL A 194 -1.97 4.32 -15.51
CA VAL A 194 -0.70 3.65 -15.77
C VAL A 194 -0.81 2.86 -17.07
N TRP A 195 0.23 2.90 -17.90
CA TRP A 195 0.22 2.26 -19.21
C TRP A 195 1.63 1.84 -19.65
N THR A 196 1.71 1.02 -20.69
CA THR A 196 2.98 0.48 -21.20
C THR A 196 3.09 0.67 -22.71
N ASN A 197 4.15 0.17 -23.33
CA ASN A 197 4.24 0.09 -24.79
C ASN A 197 3.29 -0.93 -25.40
N VAL A 198 2.90 -1.96 -24.64
CA VAL A 198 1.99 -3.02 -25.10
C VAL A 198 0.53 -2.56 -24.94
N HIS A 199 0.26 -1.86 -23.84
CA HIS A 199 -1.07 -1.35 -23.51
C HIS A 199 -1.02 0.17 -23.51
N GLY A 200 -1.44 0.79 -24.62
CA GLY A 200 -1.41 2.24 -24.79
C GLY A 200 -2.28 2.99 -23.78
N ARG A 201 -1.98 4.28 -23.59
CA ARG A 201 -2.70 5.16 -22.65
C ARG A 201 -4.19 5.28 -22.99
N THR A 202 -4.52 5.32 -24.27
CA THR A 202 -5.89 5.45 -24.78
C THR A 202 -6.27 4.28 -25.68
N ASP A 203 -7.57 4.02 -25.79
CA ASP A 203 -8.09 3.13 -26.83
C ASP A 203 -8.14 3.82 -28.22
N GLY A 204 -8.64 3.11 -29.23
CA GLY A 204 -8.77 3.63 -30.60
C GLY A 204 -9.76 4.80 -30.75
N PHE A 205 -10.59 5.04 -29.73
CA PHE A 205 -11.55 6.16 -29.69
C PHE A 205 -11.03 7.33 -28.84
N GLY A 206 -9.81 7.24 -28.30
CA GLY A 206 -9.19 8.28 -27.48
C GLY A 206 -9.58 8.24 -26.00
N LYS A 207 -10.34 7.23 -25.54
CA LYS A 207 -10.70 7.09 -24.13
C LYS A 207 -9.52 6.55 -23.33
N VAL A 208 -9.28 7.11 -22.14
CA VAL A 208 -8.23 6.64 -21.22
C VAL A 208 -8.48 5.19 -20.83
N LYS A 209 -7.48 4.33 -21.07
CA LYS A 209 -7.52 2.90 -20.80
C LYS A 209 -6.30 2.48 -20.00
N GLY A 210 -5.11 2.45 -20.61
CA GLY A 210 -3.89 1.94 -19.97
C GLY A 210 -4.01 0.47 -19.52
N ILE A 211 -3.14 0.06 -18.61
CA ILE A 211 -3.28 -1.22 -17.87
C ILE A 211 -4.15 -1.03 -16.63
N GLY A 212 -4.09 0.16 -16.02
CA GLY A 212 -4.88 0.52 -14.86
C GLY A 212 -5.19 2.01 -14.86
N ALA A 213 -6.37 2.36 -14.34
CA ALA A 213 -6.83 3.74 -14.24
C ALA A 213 -7.64 3.97 -12.97
N ILE A 214 -7.46 5.14 -12.35
CA ILE A 214 -8.00 5.52 -11.05
C ILE A 214 -7.65 4.42 -10.04
N GLN A 215 -6.36 4.24 -9.81
CA GLN A 215 -5.82 3.18 -8.97
C GLN A 215 -4.81 3.74 -7.98
N ARG A 216 -4.44 2.88 -7.03
CA ARG A 216 -3.31 3.10 -6.15
C ARG A 216 -2.10 2.34 -6.64
N LEU A 217 -0.99 3.04 -6.77
CA LEU A 217 0.35 2.49 -6.99
C LEU A 217 1.04 2.38 -5.63
N LYS A 218 1.69 1.25 -5.34
CA LYS A 218 2.43 1.05 -4.09
C LYS A 218 3.89 0.75 -4.38
N LEU A 219 4.78 1.32 -3.59
CA LEU A 219 6.21 1.09 -3.64
C LEU A 219 6.63 0.36 -2.38
N TRP A 220 7.26 -0.79 -2.57
CA TRP A 220 7.63 -1.72 -1.50
C TRP A 220 9.13 -1.86 -1.43
N ARG A 221 9.63 -2.12 -0.22
CA ARG A 221 10.97 -2.64 0.03
C ARG A 221 10.85 -4.05 0.57
N ASP A 222 11.52 -4.99 -0.07
CA ASP A 222 11.53 -6.37 0.41
C ASP A 222 12.38 -6.48 1.68
N ARG A 223 11.84 -7.05 2.76
CA ARG A 223 12.58 -7.10 4.04
C ARG A 223 13.83 -7.99 3.98
N TYR A 224 13.82 -8.99 3.09
CA TYR A 224 14.90 -9.97 2.99
C TYR A 224 15.97 -9.55 1.98
N THR A 225 15.57 -9.10 0.79
CA THR A 225 16.51 -8.71 -0.28
C THR A 225 16.87 -7.23 -0.25
N THR A 226 16.10 -6.42 0.47
CA THR A 226 16.15 -4.94 0.50
C THR A 226 15.83 -4.25 -0.83
N PHE A 227 15.56 -5.01 -1.89
CA PHE A 227 15.19 -4.46 -3.18
C PHE A 227 13.83 -3.81 -3.17
N HIS A 228 13.67 -2.82 -4.04
CA HIS A 228 12.42 -2.11 -4.19
C HIS A 228 11.59 -2.63 -5.35
N SER A 229 10.26 -2.57 -5.21
CA SER A 229 9.30 -3.02 -6.23
C SER A 229 8.04 -2.15 -6.24
N LEU A 230 7.50 -1.90 -7.44
CA LEU A 230 6.24 -1.21 -7.65
C LEU A 230 5.12 -2.21 -7.88
N SER A 231 4.00 -2.09 -7.18
CA SER A 231 2.80 -2.87 -7.46
C SER A 231 1.62 -2.01 -7.86
N VAL A 232 0.88 -2.46 -8.88
CA VAL A 232 -0.32 -1.80 -9.38
C VAL A 232 -1.35 -2.82 -9.88
N CYS A 233 -2.62 -2.57 -9.59
CA CYS A 233 -3.72 -3.38 -10.10
C CYS A 233 -4.01 -3.03 -11.56
N ALA A 234 -3.95 -4.02 -12.46
CA ALA A 234 -4.25 -3.88 -13.87
C ALA A 234 -5.77 -3.98 -14.16
N ASN A 235 -6.55 -3.10 -13.51
CA ASN A 235 -8.01 -3.12 -13.53
C ASN A 235 -8.66 -2.82 -14.90
N LYS A 236 -7.88 -2.45 -15.92
CA LYS A 236 -8.37 -2.20 -17.29
C LYS A 236 -7.99 -3.29 -18.29
N THR A 237 -7.29 -4.33 -17.83
CA THR A 237 -6.94 -5.50 -18.63
C THR A 237 -7.52 -6.77 -18.03
N ASP A 238 -6.79 -7.42 -17.15
CA ASP A 238 -7.02 -8.75 -16.58
C ASP A 238 -7.41 -8.69 -15.10
N GLY A 239 -7.43 -7.49 -14.51
CA GLY A 239 -7.77 -7.30 -13.09
C GLY A 239 -6.63 -7.66 -12.14
N GLN A 240 -5.59 -8.34 -12.62
CA GLN A 240 -4.50 -8.86 -11.79
C GLN A 240 -3.53 -7.77 -11.35
N TYR A 241 -2.88 -7.99 -10.22
CA TYR A 241 -1.75 -7.17 -9.80
C TYR A 241 -0.51 -7.44 -10.64
N ARG A 242 0.23 -6.37 -10.93
CA ARG A 242 1.54 -6.45 -11.58
C ARG A 242 2.57 -5.85 -10.66
N GLU A 243 3.65 -6.57 -10.48
CA GLU A 243 4.79 -6.16 -9.66
C GLU A 243 6.02 -5.99 -10.56
N TYR A 244 6.72 -4.88 -10.35
CA TYR A 244 7.80 -4.42 -11.19
C TYR A 244 8.99 -4.04 -10.31
N ASP A 245 10.08 -4.79 -10.39
CA ASP A 245 11.27 -4.46 -9.61
C ASP A 245 11.90 -3.15 -10.09
N VAL A 246 12.27 -2.28 -9.14
CA VAL A 246 12.81 -0.94 -9.43
C VAL A 246 14.10 -1.04 -10.23
N HIS A 247 15.01 -1.94 -9.86
CA HIS A 247 16.27 -2.16 -10.58
C HIS A 247 16.11 -2.65 -12.03
N SER A 248 14.91 -3.10 -12.44
CA SER A 248 14.61 -3.45 -13.83
C SER A 248 14.33 -2.24 -14.73
N PHE A 249 14.37 -1.02 -14.18
CA PHE A 249 14.22 0.23 -14.91
C PHE A 249 15.46 1.11 -14.80
N ASP A 250 15.55 2.09 -15.69
CA ASP A 250 16.55 3.14 -15.62
C ASP A 250 16.23 4.08 -14.45
N GLY A 251 17.24 4.35 -13.62
CA GLY A 251 17.11 5.31 -12.51
C GLY A 251 16.95 6.76 -12.97
N GLU A 252 17.39 7.09 -14.19
CA GLU A 252 17.25 8.44 -14.74
C GLU A 252 15.86 8.67 -15.38
N LEU A 253 15.12 9.64 -14.85
CA LEU A 253 13.78 10.00 -15.31
C LEU A 253 13.80 10.98 -16.49
N ARG A 254 14.29 10.54 -17.66
CA ARG A 254 14.41 11.39 -18.87
C ARG A 254 13.07 11.74 -19.53
N GLY A 255 12.01 10.95 -19.31
CA GLY A 255 10.69 11.09 -19.95
C GLY A 255 9.62 11.76 -19.08
N ARG A 256 9.97 12.84 -18.38
CA ARG A 256 9.07 13.54 -17.45
C ARG A 256 8.32 14.70 -18.10
N ASP A 257 7.06 14.87 -17.72
CA ASP A 257 6.20 16.02 -18.03
C ASP A 257 5.59 16.53 -16.72
N ASP A 258 6.26 17.51 -16.12
CA ASP A 258 5.86 18.08 -14.83
C ASP A 258 4.48 18.75 -14.89
N ARG A 259 4.10 19.31 -16.05
CA ARG A 259 2.81 19.99 -16.22
C ARG A 259 1.68 18.98 -16.22
N ALA A 260 1.87 17.85 -16.90
CA ALA A 260 0.90 16.75 -16.91
C ALA A 260 0.99 15.84 -15.68
N LYS A 261 1.98 16.03 -14.79
CA LYS A 261 2.30 15.13 -13.65
C LYS A 261 2.53 13.70 -14.14
N HIS A 262 3.27 13.58 -15.24
CA HIS A 262 3.49 12.33 -15.95
C HIS A 262 4.98 12.03 -15.99
N LEU A 263 5.33 10.77 -15.80
CA LEU A 263 6.69 10.27 -16.05
C LEU A 263 6.65 8.92 -16.74
N ARG A 264 7.78 8.58 -17.36
CA ARG A 264 8.00 7.31 -18.02
C ARG A 264 9.26 6.65 -17.47
N LEU A 265 9.09 5.47 -16.88
CA LEU A 265 10.14 4.57 -16.43
C LEU A 265 10.54 3.68 -17.61
N ASN A 266 11.78 3.77 -18.08
CA ASN A 266 12.26 2.94 -19.18
C ASN A 266 12.87 1.66 -18.62
N ALA A 267 12.58 0.51 -19.25
CA ALA A 267 13.18 -0.75 -18.84
C ALA A 267 14.69 -0.75 -19.13
N SER A 268 15.49 -1.19 -18.17
CA SER A 268 16.95 -1.26 -18.31
C SER A 268 17.36 -2.42 -19.24
N GLY A 269 18.56 -2.33 -19.84
CA GLY A 269 19.16 -3.45 -20.58
C GLY A 269 18.68 -3.68 -22.02
N ARG A 270 17.63 -2.99 -22.50
CA ARG A 270 17.28 -3.00 -23.94
C ARG A 270 18.13 -1.97 -24.66
N ARG A 271 19.38 -2.32 -24.99
CA ARG A 271 20.19 -1.54 -25.94
C ARG A 271 19.32 -1.26 -27.16
N HIS A 272 19.18 0.03 -27.50
CA HIS A 272 18.61 0.46 -28.76
C HIS A 272 19.39 -0.22 -29.89
N THR A 273 18.84 -1.28 -30.48
CA THR A 273 19.16 -1.58 -31.87
C THR A 273 18.48 -0.48 -32.67
N SER A 274 19.22 0.60 -32.86
CA SER A 274 18.90 1.67 -33.80
C SER A 274 18.65 1.03 -35.17
N GLY A 275 17.41 1.09 -35.65
CA GLY A 275 17.03 0.57 -36.96
C GLY A 275 15.85 -0.40 -36.90
N ASP A 276 14.64 0.15 -36.73
CA ASP A 276 13.52 -0.09 -37.66
C ASP A 276 12.28 0.64 -37.14
N ASP A 277 12.15 1.91 -37.55
CA ASP A 277 10.84 2.46 -37.84
C ASP A 277 10.42 1.88 -39.19
N GLN A 278 9.71 0.76 -39.17
CA GLN A 278 8.78 0.40 -40.25
C GLN A 278 7.76 -0.64 -39.79
N HIS A 279 6.54 -0.44 -40.25
CA HIS A 279 5.34 -1.19 -39.93
C HIS A 279 5.51 -2.71 -40.05
N SER A 280 5.04 -3.47 -39.05
CA SER A 280 4.51 -4.82 -39.33
C SER A 280 3.52 -5.28 -38.28
N HIS A 281 2.32 -5.57 -38.77
CA HIS A 281 1.18 -6.16 -38.09
C HIS A 281 1.45 -7.55 -37.49
N ARG A 282 0.66 -7.87 -36.45
CA ARG A 282 0.14 -9.20 -36.07
C ARG A 282 1.17 -10.29 -35.76
N ARG A 283 1.24 -10.67 -34.47
CA ARG A 283 1.14 -12.08 -34.04
C ARG A 283 0.73 -12.14 -32.57
N PHE A 284 -0.38 -12.84 -32.32
CA PHE A 284 -0.84 -13.24 -31.00
C PHE A 284 0.06 -14.37 -30.48
N SER A 285 0.41 -14.33 -29.19
CA SER A 285 0.84 -15.51 -28.45
C SER A 285 0.36 -15.41 -27.00
N LEU A 286 -0.54 -16.32 -26.63
CA LEU A 286 -1.01 -16.57 -25.26
C LEU A 286 0.15 -17.04 -24.35
N PRO A 287 0.08 -16.82 -23.03
CA PRO A 287 1.18 -17.17 -22.13
C PRO A 287 1.21 -18.68 -21.89
N HIS A 288 2.34 -19.29 -22.24
CA HIS A 288 2.64 -20.66 -21.85
C HIS A 288 3.22 -20.66 -20.43
N ARG A 289 2.51 -21.37 -19.55
CA ARG A 289 2.93 -21.78 -18.20
C ARG A 289 4.31 -22.45 -18.30
N MET A 290 5.34 -21.92 -17.65
CA MET A 290 6.67 -22.55 -17.58
C MET A 290 7.04 -22.84 -16.13
N ARG A 291 6.73 -24.09 -15.73
CA ARG A 291 7.34 -24.80 -14.61
C ARG A 291 8.59 -25.49 -15.16
N SER A 292 9.77 -25.19 -14.62
CA SER A 292 11.02 -25.82 -15.06
C SER A 292 11.17 -27.21 -14.43
N ARG A 293 11.28 -28.25 -15.26
CA ARG A 293 11.84 -29.56 -14.89
C ARG A 293 13.31 -29.59 -15.32
N THR A 294 14.13 -30.04 -14.39
CA THR A 294 15.54 -30.39 -14.47
C THR A 294 15.94 -31.12 -15.76
N ARG A 295 17.01 -30.65 -16.39
CA ARG A 295 17.96 -31.50 -17.12
C ARG A 295 19.35 -30.87 -17.12
N THR A 296 20.30 -31.66 -16.63
CA THR A 296 21.74 -31.44 -16.58
C THR A 296 22.33 -31.37 -17.99
N ASN A 297 23.12 -30.34 -18.30
CA ASN A 297 24.38 -30.54 -19.00
C ASN A 297 25.33 -29.35 -18.79
N ASP A 298 26.59 -29.72 -18.60
CA ASP A 298 27.72 -28.94 -18.15
C ASP A 298 28.39 -28.21 -19.32
N SER A 299 28.61 -26.90 -19.18
CA SER A 299 29.61 -26.13 -19.96
C SER A 299 29.75 -24.74 -19.34
N SER A 300 30.95 -24.49 -18.82
CA SER A 300 31.40 -23.35 -18.04
C SER A 300 31.63 -22.09 -18.88
N GLU A 301 30.75 -21.10 -18.72
CA GLU A 301 31.04 -19.67 -18.87
C GLU A 301 30.29 -18.89 -17.79
N PRO A 302 30.85 -17.78 -17.25
CA PRO A 302 30.17 -16.99 -16.24
C PRO A 302 28.99 -16.28 -16.90
N ARG A 303 27.79 -16.86 -16.75
CA ARG A 303 26.54 -16.19 -17.10
C ARG A 303 26.45 -14.93 -16.25
N SER A 304 26.73 -13.78 -16.86
CA SER A 304 26.21 -12.50 -16.41
C SER A 304 24.73 -12.72 -16.10
N LEU A 305 24.34 -12.49 -14.84
CA LEU A 305 22.98 -12.61 -14.32
C LEU A 305 21.99 -12.14 -15.40
N GLN A 306 21.29 -13.09 -16.04
CA GLN A 306 20.27 -12.77 -17.01
C GLN A 306 19.18 -12.02 -16.25
N GLN A 307 19.21 -10.70 -16.32
CA GLN A 307 18.13 -9.87 -15.82
C GLN A 307 16.83 -10.37 -16.49
N PRO A 308 15.78 -10.67 -15.71
CA PRO A 308 14.50 -11.07 -16.30
C PRO A 308 14.08 -9.94 -17.25
N THR A 309 14.05 -10.23 -18.55
CA THR A 309 13.68 -9.23 -19.54
C THR A 309 12.21 -8.89 -19.34
N LEU A 310 11.93 -7.68 -18.85
CA LEU A 310 10.58 -7.16 -18.81
C LEU A 310 9.93 -7.27 -20.21
N ASP A 311 8.70 -7.78 -20.29
CA ASP A 311 7.92 -7.81 -21.53
C ASP A 311 7.42 -6.41 -21.97
N ILE A 312 7.89 -5.38 -21.28
CA ILE A 312 7.57 -3.99 -21.53
C ILE A 312 8.86 -3.18 -21.73
N ARG A 313 8.82 -2.22 -22.65
CA ARG A 313 9.89 -1.25 -22.88
C ARG A 313 9.83 -0.08 -21.91
N TYR A 314 8.64 0.22 -21.40
CA TYR A 314 8.43 1.26 -20.41
C TYR A 314 7.15 1.05 -19.60
N LEU A 315 7.15 1.63 -18.40
CA LEU A 315 5.97 1.87 -17.57
C LEU A 315 5.78 3.38 -17.46
N ALA A 316 4.65 3.90 -17.93
CA ALA A 316 4.33 5.31 -17.88
C ALA A 316 3.17 5.54 -16.91
N ILE A 317 3.29 6.60 -16.10
CA ILE A 317 2.42 6.84 -14.95
C ILE A 317 2.00 8.31 -14.97
N GLN A 318 0.71 8.56 -14.85
CA GLN A 318 0.16 9.89 -14.62
C GLN A 318 -0.45 9.94 -13.21
N PHE A 319 0.02 10.90 -12.40
CA PHE A 319 -0.38 11.04 -11.01
C PHE A 319 -1.59 11.97 -10.86
N THR A 320 -2.46 11.62 -9.92
CA THR A 320 -3.63 12.44 -9.59
C THR A 320 -3.20 13.77 -8.99
N GLU A 321 -2.21 13.75 -8.11
CA GLU A 321 -1.75 14.94 -7.39
C GLU A 321 -0.30 15.31 -7.73
N ARG A 322 -0.02 16.61 -7.80
CA ARG A 322 1.33 17.10 -8.10
C ARG A 322 2.30 16.88 -6.94
N GLN A 323 1.81 16.86 -5.70
CA GLN A 323 2.62 16.55 -4.52
C GLN A 323 3.07 15.09 -4.55
N ALA A 324 2.14 14.16 -4.78
CA ALA A 324 2.43 12.73 -4.96
C ALA A 324 3.44 12.47 -6.10
N TYR A 325 3.31 13.17 -7.24
CA TYR A 325 4.27 13.10 -8.35
C TYR A 325 5.69 13.51 -7.94
N ARG A 326 5.84 14.62 -7.22
CA ARG A 326 7.15 15.11 -6.76
C ARG A 326 7.77 14.15 -5.76
N ARG A 327 6.98 13.72 -4.76
CA ARG A 327 7.41 12.75 -3.76
C ARG A 327 7.85 11.44 -4.41
N PHE A 328 7.09 10.94 -5.39
CA PHE A 328 7.49 9.74 -6.15
C PHE A 328 8.86 9.90 -6.80
N ILE A 329 9.18 11.05 -7.41
CA ILE A 329 10.49 11.27 -8.03
C ILE A 329 11.61 11.18 -6.99
N GLU A 330 11.43 11.79 -5.83
CA GLU A 330 12.41 11.76 -4.74
C GLU A 330 12.59 10.32 -4.21
N THR A 331 11.48 9.63 -3.93
CA THR A 331 11.50 8.24 -3.46
C THR A 331 12.10 7.29 -4.49
N TRP A 332 11.80 7.49 -5.78
CA TRP A 332 12.35 6.68 -6.88
C TRP A 332 13.87 6.77 -6.96
N LEU A 333 14.42 7.99 -6.86
CA LEU A 333 15.86 8.21 -6.87
C LEU A 333 16.53 7.55 -5.64
N TYR A 334 15.92 7.69 -4.46
CA TYR A 334 16.37 7.03 -3.24
C TYR A 334 16.38 5.49 -3.36
N CYS A 335 15.29 4.90 -3.86
CA CYS A 335 15.21 3.46 -4.04
C CYS A 335 16.27 2.95 -5.02
N HIS A 336 16.52 3.68 -6.11
CA HIS A 336 17.57 3.31 -7.06
C HIS A 336 18.98 3.46 -6.52
N SER A 337 19.27 4.50 -5.72
CA SER A 337 20.58 4.61 -5.08
C SER A 337 20.78 3.47 -4.08
N SER A 338 19.77 3.19 -3.26
CA SER A 338 19.80 2.10 -2.28
C SER A 338 19.97 0.73 -2.95
N ASP A 339 19.22 0.41 -4.00
CA ASP A 339 19.34 -0.86 -4.73
C ASP A 339 20.73 -1.04 -5.37
N ARG A 340 21.39 0.06 -5.75
CA ARG A 340 22.74 0.04 -6.34
C ARG A 340 23.84 -0.10 -5.30
N GLU A 341 23.67 0.49 -4.12
CA GLU A 341 24.65 0.43 -3.03
C GLU A 341 24.96 -1.02 -2.61
N PHE A 342 23.95 -1.89 -2.64
CA PHE A 342 24.13 -3.30 -2.31
C PHE A 342 24.60 -4.16 -3.50
N ASN A 343 24.82 -3.60 -4.69
CA ASN A 343 25.22 -4.33 -5.92
C ASN A 343 24.38 -5.59 -6.21
N GLY A 344 23.14 -5.62 -5.71
CA GLY A 344 22.29 -6.79 -5.75
C GLY A 344 22.85 -8.04 -5.07
N ILE A 345 23.64 -7.88 -4.01
CA ILE A 345 24.01 -8.96 -3.10
C ILE A 345 22.84 -9.14 -2.11
N PRO A 346 21.95 -10.15 -2.29
CA PRO A 346 20.97 -10.46 -1.26
C PRO A 346 21.71 -10.81 0.03
N PHE A 347 21.09 -10.55 1.19
CA PHE A 347 21.63 -11.06 2.45
C PHE A 347 21.94 -12.56 2.30
N PRO A 348 23.10 -13.03 2.80
CA PRO A 348 23.48 -14.42 2.67
C PRO A 348 22.36 -15.32 3.21
N PRO A 349 22.09 -16.48 2.58
CA PRO A 349 20.98 -17.37 2.93
C PRO A 349 21.00 -17.88 4.38
N ASN A 350 22.10 -17.67 5.11
CA ASN A 350 22.30 -18.05 6.49
C ASN A 350 22.53 -16.86 7.42
N HIS A 351 22.04 -15.66 7.09
CA HIS A 351 22.14 -14.56 8.03
C HIS A 351 21.24 -14.84 9.24
N PHE A 352 21.83 -14.74 10.43
CA PHE A 352 21.07 -14.80 11.68
C PHE A 352 20.55 -13.39 11.96
N GLU A 353 19.23 -13.21 11.87
CA GLU A 353 18.59 -12.07 12.49
C GLU A 353 18.79 -12.21 14.01
N LEU A 354 19.51 -11.27 14.61
CA LEU A 354 19.61 -11.21 16.06
C LEU A 354 18.21 -10.91 16.61
N PRO A 355 17.76 -11.61 17.67
CA PRO A 355 16.51 -11.29 18.32
C PRO A 355 16.48 -9.79 18.64
N SER A 356 15.38 -9.11 18.27
CA SER A 356 15.19 -7.72 18.66
C SER A 356 15.40 -7.61 20.17
N PRO A 357 16.18 -6.63 20.66
CA PRO A 357 16.44 -6.51 22.08
C PRO A 357 15.08 -6.43 22.79
N GLN A 358 14.84 -7.36 23.72
CA GLN A 358 13.67 -7.32 24.57
C GLN A 358 13.76 -6.05 25.41
N ILE A 359 13.03 -5.01 25.01
CA ILE A 359 12.85 -3.83 25.84
C ILE A 359 11.90 -4.26 26.96
N LEU A 360 12.47 -4.79 28.03
CA LEU A 360 11.74 -5.03 29.27
C LEU A 360 11.17 -3.69 29.76
N PRO A 361 9.88 -3.59 30.10
CA PRO A 361 9.32 -2.39 30.69
C PRO A 361 10.09 -2.08 31.99
N GLY A 362 10.87 -0.98 31.99
CA GLY A 362 11.67 -0.56 33.15
C GLY A 362 13.19 -0.68 33.00
N HIS A 363 13.73 -1.02 31.83
CA HIS A 363 15.15 -0.82 31.52
C HIS A 363 15.33 0.35 30.54
N SER A 364 15.39 1.56 31.10
CA SER A 364 16.09 2.65 30.44
C SER A 364 17.58 2.28 30.40
N PRO A 365 18.22 2.14 29.22
CA PRO A 365 19.67 2.26 29.20
C PRO A 365 19.96 3.71 29.62
N ASP A 366 20.68 3.88 30.72
CA ASP A 366 21.22 5.18 31.13
C ASP A 366 22.02 5.75 29.97
N LEU A 367 21.38 6.59 29.16
CA LEU A 367 22.07 7.50 28.27
C LEU A 367 22.64 8.61 29.16
N PRO A 368 23.97 8.79 29.24
CA PRO A 368 24.50 10.00 29.82
C PRO A 368 24.16 11.16 28.88
N VAL A 369 23.10 11.88 29.22
CA VAL A 369 22.91 13.27 28.77
C VAL A 369 23.91 14.11 29.55
N SER A 370 25.12 14.26 29.04
CA SER A 370 25.94 15.48 29.23
C SER A 370 27.33 15.33 28.61
N GLY A 371 27.71 16.34 27.81
CA GLY A 371 29.10 16.65 27.50
C GLY A 371 29.57 16.18 26.13
N TRP A 372 29.37 17.00 25.12
CA TRP A 372 30.27 17.01 23.96
C TRP A 372 31.64 17.53 24.42
N PRO A 373 32.74 16.77 24.32
CA PRO A 373 34.07 17.36 24.32
C PRO A 373 34.42 17.70 22.87
N ASN A 374 34.76 18.97 22.64
CA ASN A 374 35.50 19.42 21.47
C ASN A 374 36.65 18.44 21.16
N HIS A 375 36.51 17.62 20.13
CA HIS A 375 37.69 17.09 19.45
C HIS A 375 38.10 18.11 18.40
N MET A 376 39.12 18.88 18.79
CA MET A 376 39.95 19.65 17.88
C MET A 376 40.42 18.75 16.74
N LEU A 377 40.39 19.31 15.53
CA LEU A 377 41.05 18.80 14.35
C LEU A 377 42.49 18.36 14.72
N GLU A 378 42.74 17.06 14.65
CA GLU A 378 44.10 16.53 14.72
C GLU A 378 44.75 16.80 13.36
N SER A 379 45.67 17.75 13.35
CA SER A 379 46.41 18.20 12.18
C SER A 379 47.35 17.10 11.69
N VAL A 380 47.19 16.72 10.43
CA VAL A 380 48.12 15.87 9.67
C VAL A 380 49.50 16.56 9.60
N PRO A 381 50.62 15.88 9.92
CA PRO A 381 51.94 16.46 9.74
C PRO A 381 52.34 16.45 8.26
N GLU A 382 52.76 17.62 7.75
CA GLU A 382 53.38 17.77 6.42
C GLU A 382 54.75 17.05 6.34
N PRO A 383 55.11 16.49 5.18
CA PRO A 383 56.45 15.96 4.95
C PRO A 383 57.46 17.11 4.77
N SER A 384 58.56 17.05 5.52
CA SER A 384 59.65 18.02 5.48
C SER A 384 60.42 17.95 4.15
N ASP A 385 60.40 19.03 3.39
CA ASP A 385 61.39 19.31 2.33
C ASP A 385 62.73 19.65 2.99
N ALA A 386 63.66 18.70 2.96
CA ALA A 386 65.08 18.97 3.22
C ALA A 386 65.86 18.55 1.97
N ALA A 387 66.08 19.53 1.09
CA ALA A 387 67.14 19.48 0.11
C ALA A 387 68.48 19.61 0.82
N GLU A 388 69.45 18.74 0.50
CA GLU A 388 70.86 19.07 0.67
C GLU A 388 71.69 18.58 -0.53
N ALA A 389 72.10 19.57 -1.32
CA ALA A 389 73.38 19.76 -2.01
C ALA A 389 74.04 18.63 -2.86
N THR A 390 74.03 18.90 -4.18
CA THR A 390 75.11 18.82 -5.19
C THR A 390 76.57 18.67 -4.70
N PRO A 391 77.50 18.09 -5.50
CA PRO A 391 77.81 18.46 -6.89
C PRO A 391 77.53 17.41 -7.97
#